data_AF-A0A7Y1V293-F1
#
_entry.id   AF-A0A7Y1V293-F1
#
_cell.length_a   1.000
_cell.length_b   1.000
_cell.length_c   1.000
_cell.angle_alpha   90.00
_cell.angle_beta   90.00
_cell.angle_gamma   90.00
#
_symmetry.space_group_name_H-M   'P 1'
#
loop_
_entity.id
_entity.type
_entity.pdbx_description
1 polymer ?
#
loop_
_entity_poly.entity_id
_entity_poly.type
_entity_poly.pdbx_seq_one_letter_code
_entity_poly.pdbx_strand_id
1 'polypeptide(L)'
;MRKIQVFFLMVCMGFQPVFGGNPDRQGEAGAYELLLNPWARSAGLHTMSTSMISGVESLRLNPAGLVRVPKTQVLIGHTRYLIGSGINLNAVGLGQRIGENGVFGLSLMAMDFGDIPITTVSQPEGVGANYSPSFFNLGLSYAHIFENKVSVGFTLRAVSESTTDLSAQGFAVDAGVQYVTGPKDNFKFGISLRNVGTPMRFGGEGLSFRGQNPDGVISYDLSYDQRAATFELPSVLNIGASYDFRVNARNRLTVLGNFTSNSFSRDAIGGGLEYA
;
A
#
# COMPACT_ATOMS: atom_id res chain seq x y z
N MET A 1 -18.32 24.56 -33.59
CA MET A 1 -16.95 24.99 -33.22
C MET A 1 -16.92 25.83 -31.93
N ARG A 2 -17.72 26.90 -31.78
CA ARG A 2 -17.77 27.71 -30.53
C ARG A 2 -18.05 26.93 -29.23
N LYS A 3 -18.95 25.93 -29.24
CA LYS A 3 -19.26 25.13 -28.02
C LYS A 3 -18.10 24.24 -27.55
N ILE A 4 -17.26 23.77 -28.47
CA ILE A 4 -16.07 22.94 -28.16
C ILE A 4 -14.97 23.82 -27.57
N GLN A 5 -14.81 25.04 -28.08
CA GLN A 5 -13.85 26.02 -27.54
C GLN A 5 -14.22 26.48 -26.13
N VAL A 6 -15.51 26.70 -25.84
CA VAL A 6 -15.98 27.06 -24.48
C VAL A 6 -15.77 25.91 -23.49
N PHE A 7 -15.99 24.66 -23.91
CA PHE A 7 -15.72 23.49 -23.06
C PHE A 7 -14.22 23.33 -22.77
N PHE A 8 -13.36 23.53 -23.78
CA PHE A 8 -11.91 23.50 -23.59
C PHE A 8 -11.42 24.66 -22.69
N LEU A 9 -12.03 25.85 -22.81
CA LEU A 9 -11.73 26.99 -21.94
C LEU A 9 -12.14 26.75 -20.48
N MET A 10 -13.28 26.09 -20.23
CA MET A 10 -13.71 25.72 -18.87
C MET A 10 -12.80 24.67 -18.23
N VAL A 11 -12.31 23.69 -19.00
CA VAL A 11 -11.35 22.68 -18.50
C VAL A 11 -10.00 23.33 -18.15
N CYS A 12 -9.58 24.37 -18.89
CA CYS A 12 -8.34 25.10 -18.60
C CYS A 12 -8.46 26.12 -17.45
N MET A 13 -9.65 26.62 -17.13
CA MET A 13 -9.85 27.67 -16.10
C MET A 13 -10.13 27.15 -14.68
N GLY A 14 -10.24 25.82 -14.47
CA GLY A 14 -10.70 25.23 -13.21
C GLY A 14 -9.64 24.72 -12.22
N PHE A 15 -8.34 24.70 -12.57
CA PHE A 15 -7.32 24.14 -11.68
C PHE A 15 -6.82 25.17 -10.65
N GLN A 16 -7.63 25.42 -9.62
CA GLN A 16 -7.09 25.98 -8.38
C GLN A 16 -6.36 24.86 -7.62
N PRO A 17 -5.13 25.07 -7.11
CA PRO A 17 -4.48 24.09 -6.26
C PRO A 17 -5.27 23.99 -4.95
N VAL A 18 -6.06 22.92 -4.80
CA VAL A 18 -6.69 22.57 -3.53
C VAL A 18 -5.62 21.88 -2.70
N PHE A 19 -5.16 22.55 -1.64
CA PHE A 19 -4.29 21.94 -0.64
C PHE A 19 -5.14 21.18 0.38
N GLY A 20 -5.24 19.87 0.18
CA GLY A 20 -5.82 18.92 1.13
C GLY A 20 -4.72 18.06 1.77
N GLY A 21 -4.96 17.62 3.01
CA GLY A 21 -4.07 16.73 3.75
C GLY A 21 -4.03 17.09 5.23
N ASN A 22 -3.36 16.25 6.01
CA ASN A 22 -3.19 16.47 7.45
C ASN A 22 -1.76 16.97 7.74
N PRO A 23 -1.49 18.29 7.74
CA PRO A 23 -0.14 18.83 7.93
C PRO A 23 0.44 18.48 9.30
N ASP A 24 -0.41 18.36 10.33
CA ASP A 24 0.00 18.18 11.72
C ASP A 24 0.59 16.80 11.99
N ARG A 25 0.26 15.81 11.16
CA ARG A 25 0.68 14.40 11.33
C ARG A 25 1.68 13.93 10.28
N GLN A 26 2.22 14.83 9.48
CA GLN A 26 3.12 14.44 8.38
C GLN A 26 4.41 13.82 8.92
N GLY A 27 4.69 12.60 8.49
CA GLY A 27 5.91 11.88 8.89
C GLY A 27 5.82 11.15 10.23
N GLU A 28 4.64 11.09 10.86
CA GLU A 28 4.46 10.41 12.16
C GLU A 28 4.03 8.93 12.03
N ALA A 29 3.71 8.46 10.82
CA ALA A 29 3.38 7.05 10.60
C ALA A 29 4.64 6.18 10.51
N GLY A 30 4.50 4.91 10.88
CA GLY A 30 5.43 3.84 10.48
C GLY A 30 4.83 2.97 9.38
N ALA A 31 5.33 1.75 9.19
CA ALA A 31 4.76 0.78 8.24
C ALA A 31 4.58 1.30 6.80
N TYR A 32 5.55 2.08 6.30
CA TYR A 32 5.48 2.71 4.98
C TYR A 32 5.52 1.71 3.82
N GLU A 33 5.95 0.47 4.04
CA GLU A 33 5.86 -0.64 3.10
C GLU A 33 4.40 -0.91 2.68
N LEU A 34 3.42 -0.60 3.54
CA LEU A 34 1.99 -0.68 3.22
C LEU A 34 1.57 0.34 2.15
N LEU A 35 2.41 1.34 1.84
CA LEU A 35 2.22 2.33 0.78
C LEU A 35 2.98 2.01 -0.51
N LEU A 36 3.88 1.02 -0.50
CA LEU A 36 4.60 0.55 -1.70
C LEU A 36 3.84 -0.52 -2.50
N ASN A 37 3.83 -0.39 -3.83
CA ASN A 37 3.14 -1.31 -4.72
C ASN A 37 4.15 -2.26 -5.39
N PRO A 38 4.09 -3.59 -5.12
CA PRO A 38 5.04 -4.54 -5.69
C PRO A 38 4.67 -5.03 -7.09
N TRP A 39 3.52 -4.59 -7.65
CA TRP A 39 2.98 -5.13 -8.90
C TRP A 39 3.25 -4.21 -10.08
N ALA A 40 4.03 -4.67 -11.07
CA ALA A 40 4.48 -3.86 -12.19
C ALA A 40 3.35 -3.18 -12.98
N ARG A 41 2.25 -3.89 -13.28
CA ARG A 41 1.14 -3.34 -14.10
C ARG A 41 0.46 -2.18 -13.39
N SER A 42 0.06 -2.36 -12.13
CA SER A 42 -0.59 -1.29 -11.37
C SER A 42 0.39 -0.19 -10.94
N ALA A 43 1.67 -0.52 -10.72
CA ALA A 43 2.72 0.46 -10.45
C ALA A 43 3.01 1.36 -11.67
N GLY A 44 2.90 0.83 -12.89
CA GLY A 44 3.03 1.61 -14.14
C GLY A 44 1.99 2.73 -14.29
N LEU A 45 0.85 2.62 -13.60
CA LEU A 45 -0.17 3.66 -13.49
C LEU A 45 -0.11 4.41 -12.14
N HIS A 46 1.05 4.41 -11.49
CA HIS A 46 1.28 5.02 -10.18
C HIS A 46 0.25 4.60 -9.12
N THR A 47 -0.28 3.37 -9.21
CA THR A 47 -1.30 2.86 -8.28
C THR A 47 -2.60 3.69 -8.30
N MET A 48 -2.90 4.41 -9.38
CA MET A 48 -4.10 5.24 -9.52
C MET A 48 -5.32 4.46 -10.02
N SER A 49 -5.26 3.14 -10.11
CA SER A 49 -6.28 2.31 -10.75
C SER A 49 -7.42 1.85 -9.82
N THR A 50 -7.71 2.55 -8.71
CA THR A 50 -8.67 2.15 -7.67
C THR A 50 -10.04 1.71 -8.22
N SER A 51 -10.54 2.37 -9.26
CA SER A 51 -11.84 2.08 -9.90
C SER A 51 -11.85 0.83 -10.78
N MET A 52 -10.69 0.42 -11.30
CA MET A 52 -10.60 -0.58 -12.37
C MET A 52 -9.63 -1.73 -12.07
N ILE A 53 -8.85 -1.62 -10.99
CA ILE A 53 -7.90 -2.66 -10.61
C ILE A 53 -8.65 -3.97 -10.39
N SER A 54 -8.05 -5.06 -10.86
CA SER A 54 -8.69 -6.36 -10.93
C SER A 54 -7.69 -7.48 -10.67
N GLY A 55 -8.21 -8.60 -10.17
CA GLY A 55 -7.41 -9.80 -9.91
C GLY A 55 -6.56 -9.67 -8.65
N VAL A 56 -5.46 -10.44 -8.58
CA VAL A 56 -4.59 -10.49 -7.39
C VAL A 56 -3.99 -9.12 -7.03
N GLU A 57 -3.62 -8.29 -8.01
CA GLU A 57 -3.06 -6.96 -7.74
C GLU A 57 -4.04 -6.05 -6.96
N SER A 58 -5.35 -6.31 -7.09
CA SER A 58 -6.39 -5.53 -6.41
C SER A 58 -6.31 -5.64 -4.88
N LEU A 59 -5.75 -6.73 -4.35
CA LEU A 59 -5.51 -6.93 -2.91
C LEU A 59 -4.62 -5.85 -2.28
N ARG A 60 -3.88 -5.13 -3.11
CA ARG A 60 -3.00 -4.04 -2.68
C ARG A 60 -3.66 -2.66 -2.77
N LEU A 61 -4.75 -2.47 -3.52
CA LEU A 61 -5.32 -1.14 -3.78
C LEU A 61 -6.83 -1.05 -3.54
N ASN A 62 -7.61 -2.01 -4.02
CA ASN A 62 -9.05 -2.06 -3.79
C ASN A 62 -9.51 -3.52 -3.80
N PRO A 63 -9.74 -4.14 -2.63
CA PRO A 63 -10.07 -5.57 -2.55
C PRO A 63 -11.34 -5.96 -3.30
N ALA A 64 -12.25 -5.02 -3.60
CA ALA A 64 -13.42 -5.31 -4.44
C ALA A 64 -13.06 -5.78 -5.86
N GLY A 65 -11.88 -5.41 -6.37
CA GLY A 65 -11.39 -5.84 -7.68
C GLY A 65 -11.04 -7.34 -7.75
N LEU A 66 -10.91 -8.01 -6.61
CA LEU A 66 -10.49 -9.41 -6.53
C LEU A 66 -11.52 -10.34 -7.18
N VAL A 67 -12.80 -9.96 -7.16
CA VAL A 67 -13.89 -10.77 -7.72
C VAL A 67 -13.75 -11.03 -9.23
N ARG A 68 -12.86 -10.29 -9.91
CA ARG A 68 -12.61 -10.38 -11.35
C ARG A 68 -11.46 -11.32 -11.74
N VAL A 69 -11.03 -12.21 -10.85
CA VAL A 69 -10.17 -13.35 -11.24
C VAL A 69 -10.96 -14.35 -12.11
N PRO A 70 -10.33 -15.09 -13.05
CA PRO A 70 -11.05 -16.07 -13.86
C PRO A 70 -11.58 -17.24 -13.00
N LYS A 71 -10.67 -18.05 -12.46
CA LYS A 71 -10.97 -19.16 -11.53
C LYS A 71 -9.93 -19.20 -10.43
N THR A 72 -8.68 -19.43 -10.82
CA THR A 72 -7.50 -19.33 -9.96
C THR A 72 -6.53 -18.37 -10.63
N GLN A 73 -6.00 -17.42 -9.88
CA GLN A 73 -4.93 -16.55 -10.35
C GLN A 73 -3.83 -16.55 -9.30
N VAL A 74 -2.60 -16.83 -9.75
CA VAL A 74 -1.39 -16.64 -8.95
C VAL A 74 -0.61 -15.51 -9.59
N LEU A 75 -0.06 -14.61 -8.77
CA LEU A 75 0.82 -13.56 -9.22
C LEU A 75 2.05 -13.49 -8.33
N ILE A 76 3.21 -13.36 -8.96
CA ILE A 76 4.50 -13.19 -8.27
C ILE A 76 5.10 -11.90 -8.81
N GLY A 77 5.61 -11.06 -7.91
CA GLY A 77 6.20 -9.77 -8.24
C GLY A 77 7.53 -9.59 -7.54
N HIS A 78 8.50 -9.00 -8.24
CA HIS A 78 9.76 -8.54 -7.68
C HIS A 78 9.98 -7.09 -8.13
N THR A 79 10.20 -6.19 -7.18
CA THR A 79 10.44 -4.77 -7.45
C THR A 79 11.73 -4.33 -6.75
N ARG A 80 12.64 -3.73 -7.51
CA ARG A 80 13.82 -3.06 -6.95
C ARG A 80 13.43 -1.64 -6.56
N TYR A 81 13.40 -1.35 -5.27
CA TYR A 81 13.01 -0.04 -4.77
C TYR A 81 14.24 0.86 -4.69
N LEU A 82 14.18 2.05 -5.29
CA LEU A 82 15.29 3.01 -5.32
C LEU A 82 16.63 2.35 -5.70
N ILE A 83 16.81 2.06 -7.00
CA ILE A 83 17.99 1.35 -7.53
C ILE A 83 19.28 1.98 -6.97
N GLY A 84 20.13 1.14 -6.36
CA GLY A 84 21.34 1.55 -5.64
C GLY A 84 21.24 1.43 -4.12
N SER A 85 20.03 1.38 -3.56
CA SER A 85 19.81 1.21 -2.12
C SER A 85 19.93 -0.24 -1.63
N GLY A 86 19.86 -1.22 -2.53
CA GLY A 86 19.79 -2.65 -2.18
C GLY A 86 18.41 -3.12 -1.72
N ILE A 87 17.41 -2.22 -1.63
CA ILE A 87 16.07 -2.53 -1.13
C ILE A 87 15.23 -3.22 -2.21
N ASN A 88 14.60 -4.35 -1.86
CA ASN A 88 13.71 -5.07 -2.77
C ASN A 88 12.34 -5.36 -2.13
N LEU A 89 11.33 -5.46 -2.98
CA LEU A 89 9.98 -5.90 -2.62
C LEU A 89 9.71 -7.22 -3.35
N ASN A 90 9.41 -8.26 -2.59
CA ASN A 90 9.04 -9.57 -3.10
C ASN A 90 7.59 -9.85 -2.71
N ALA A 91 6.73 -10.13 -3.69
CA ALA A 91 5.32 -10.34 -3.44
C ALA A 91 4.78 -11.59 -4.14
N VAL A 92 3.88 -12.28 -3.44
CA VAL A 92 3.11 -13.41 -3.96
C VAL A 92 1.65 -13.17 -3.60
N GLY A 93 0.75 -13.45 -4.54
CA GLY A 93 -0.66 -13.46 -4.24
C GLY A 93 -1.41 -14.54 -4.99
N LEU A 94 -2.53 -14.94 -4.40
CA LEU A 94 -3.44 -15.95 -4.90
C LEU A 94 -4.86 -15.40 -4.82
N GLY A 95 -5.63 -15.57 -5.89
CA GLY A 95 -7.07 -15.35 -5.89
C GLY A 95 -7.77 -16.63 -6.36
N GLN A 96 -8.70 -17.14 -5.57
CA GLN A 96 -9.44 -18.37 -5.83
C GLN A 96 -10.93 -18.09 -5.80
N ARG A 97 -11.60 -18.25 -6.94
CA ARG A 97 -13.05 -18.16 -7.06
C ARG A 97 -13.71 -19.28 -6.27
N ILE A 98 -14.74 -18.89 -5.51
CA ILE A 98 -15.63 -19.77 -4.76
C ILE A 98 -17.08 -19.49 -5.18
N GLY A 99 -17.76 -20.52 -5.70
CA GLY A 99 -19.07 -20.34 -6.31
C GLY A 99 -19.05 -19.35 -7.49
N GLU A 100 -20.18 -18.72 -7.75
CA GLU A 100 -20.36 -17.83 -8.90
C GLU A 100 -19.86 -16.41 -8.59
N ASN A 101 -20.16 -15.91 -7.39
CA ASN A 101 -20.02 -14.48 -7.06
C ASN A 101 -18.95 -14.18 -6.01
N GLY A 102 -18.27 -15.17 -5.43
CA GLY A 102 -17.29 -15.00 -4.35
C GLY A 102 -15.86 -15.34 -4.77
N VAL A 103 -14.88 -14.69 -4.14
CA VAL A 103 -13.45 -14.98 -4.32
C VAL A 103 -12.71 -14.82 -3.00
N PHE A 104 -11.92 -15.81 -2.61
CA PHE A 104 -10.92 -15.68 -1.55
C PHE A 104 -9.58 -15.25 -2.12
N GLY A 105 -8.84 -14.45 -1.35
CA GLY A 105 -7.54 -13.94 -1.72
C GLY A 105 -6.52 -14.10 -0.61
N LEU A 106 -5.28 -14.39 -0.98
CA LEU A 106 -4.10 -14.35 -0.13
C LEU A 106 -3.10 -13.40 -0.79
N SER A 107 -2.47 -12.54 0.00
CA SER A 107 -1.35 -11.71 -0.44
C SER A 107 -0.25 -11.75 0.60
N LEU A 108 0.99 -11.90 0.15
CA LEU A 108 2.19 -11.76 0.94
C LEU A 108 3.09 -10.76 0.23
N MET A 109 3.64 -9.81 0.97
CA MET A 109 4.67 -8.91 0.49
C MET A 109 5.75 -8.81 1.56
N ALA A 110 7.00 -9.00 1.16
CA ALA A 110 8.18 -8.79 1.98
C ALA A 110 9.02 -7.67 1.37
N MET A 111 9.56 -6.81 2.21
CA MET A 111 10.51 -5.75 1.90
C MET A 111 11.81 -6.08 2.62
N ASP A 112 12.84 -6.41 1.83
CA ASP A 112 14.19 -6.64 2.32
C ASP A 112 15.05 -5.41 2.07
N PHE A 113 15.94 -5.12 3.02
CA PHE A 113 16.83 -3.96 2.97
C PHE A 113 18.27 -4.35 2.57
N GLY A 114 18.47 -5.60 2.14
CA GLY A 114 19.79 -6.18 1.97
C GLY A 114 20.57 -6.28 3.28
N ASP A 115 21.88 -6.46 3.16
CA ASP A 115 22.79 -6.49 4.30
C ASP A 115 23.40 -5.11 4.50
N ILE A 116 23.14 -4.51 5.67
CA ILE A 116 23.65 -3.18 6.02
C ILE A 116 24.86 -3.34 6.95
N PRO A 117 26.05 -2.81 6.60
CA PRO A 117 27.22 -2.91 7.45
C PRO A 117 27.03 -2.10 8.73
N ILE A 118 27.36 -2.72 9.87
CA ILE A 118 27.38 -2.04 11.16
C ILE A 118 28.64 -1.18 11.22
N THR A 119 28.47 0.12 11.48
CA THR A 119 29.57 1.10 11.55
C THR A 119 29.69 1.70 12.95
N THR A 120 30.88 2.17 13.29
CA THR A 120 31.13 2.95 14.51
C THR A 120 31.91 4.21 14.18
N VAL A 121 31.97 5.17 15.09
CA VAL A 121 32.81 6.37 14.94
C VAL A 121 34.27 6.01 14.66
N SER A 122 34.77 4.92 15.26
CA SER A 122 36.12 4.40 15.04
C SER A 122 36.29 3.58 13.77
N GLN A 123 35.22 3.00 13.22
CA GLN A 123 35.25 2.13 12.04
C GLN A 123 34.09 2.49 11.10
N PRO A 124 34.21 3.59 10.32
CA PRO A 124 33.17 4.05 9.42
C PRO A 124 32.97 3.11 8.22
N GLU A 125 33.98 2.34 7.83
CA GLU A 125 33.91 1.35 6.74
C GLU A 125 33.24 0.03 7.17
N GLY A 126 32.90 -0.10 8.45
CA GLY A 126 32.22 -1.26 9.01
C GLY A 126 33.07 -2.08 9.97
N VAL A 127 32.40 -2.77 10.90
CA VAL A 127 33.03 -3.62 11.93
C VAL A 127 33.12 -5.10 11.52
N GLY A 128 32.77 -5.43 10.28
CA GLY A 128 32.73 -6.81 9.76
C GLY A 128 31.47 -7.60 10.13
N ALA A 129 30.44 -6.92 10.65
CA ALA A 129 29.12 -7.48 10.93
C ALA A 129 28.04 -6.68 10.19
N ASN A 130 26.96 -7.36 9.80
CA ASN A 130 25.82 -6.76 9.10
C ASN A 130 24.54 -6.91 9.94
N TYR A 131 23.58 -6.02 9.70
CA TYR A 131 22.19 -6.20 10.12
C TYR A 131 21.27 -6.10 8.89
N SER A 132 20.21 -6.90 8.88
CA SER A 132 19.35 -7.07 7.70
C SER A 132 17.89 -6.93 8.10
N PRO A 133 17.35 -5.70 8.12
CA PRO A 133 15.94 -5.47 8.42
C PRO A 133 15.03 -6.17 7.41
N SER A 134 13.87 -6.63 7.88
CA SER A 134 12.85 -7.27 7.06
C SER A 134 11.46 -6.87 7.52
N PHE A 135 10.69 -6.29 6.60
CA PHE A 135 9.30 -5.94 6.82
C PHE A 135 8.43 -6.84 5.97
N PHE A 136 7.32 -7.33 6.51
CA PHE A 136 6.37 -8.10 5.72
C PHE A 136 4.93 -7.82 6.11
N ASN A 137 4.04 -8.03 5.15
CA ASN A 137 2.60 -8.02 5.39
C ASN A 137 1.92 -9.21 4.71
N LEU A 138 0.99 -9.81 5.45
CA LEU A 138 0.18 -10.96 5.03
C LEU A 138 -1.29 -10.55 5.05
N GLY A 139 -1.95 -10.59 3.89
CA GLY A 139 -3.36 -10.24 3.74
C GLY A 139 -4.22 -11.45 3.39
N LEU A 140 -5.29 -11.67 4.16
CA LEU A 140 -6.39 -12.58 3.86
C LEU A 140 -7.60 -11.78 3.42
N SER A 141 -8.17 -12.10 2.27
CA SER A 141 -9.19 -11.27 1.64
C SER A 141 -10.38 -12.07 1.16
N TYR A 142 -11.53 -11.43 1.13
CA TYR A 142 -12.71 -11.94 0.46
C TYR A 142 -13.38 -10.82 -0.33
N ALA A 143 -13.85 -11.15 -1.53
CA ALA A 143 -14.61 -10.24 -2.38
C ALA A 143 -15.85 -10.90 -2.93
N HIS A 144 -16.89 -10.10 -3.11
CA HIS A 144 -18.18 -10.52 -3.62
C HIS A 144 -18.70 -9.55 -4.68
N ILE A 145 -19.33 -10.07 -5.72
CA ILE A 145 -20.01 -9.27 -6.75
C ILE A 145 -21.52 -9.48 -6.65
N PHE A 146 -22.25 -8.38 -6.53
CA PHE A 146 -23.71 -8.36 -6.57
C PHE A 146 -24.19 -8.22 -8.02
N GLU A 147 -25.42 -8.65 -8.29
CA GLU A 147 -26.04 -8.60 -9.62
C GLU A 147 -26.04 -7.20 -10.25
N ASN A 148 -26.09 -6.15 -9.41
CA ASN A 148 -26.04 -4.75 -9.81
C ASN A 148 -24.66 -4.29 -10.31
N LYS A 149 -23.72 -5.20 -10.62
CA LYS A 149 -22.33 -4.90 -11.01
C LYS A 149 -21.58 -4.05 -9.98
N VAL A 150 -22.03 -4.14 -8.73
CA VAL A 150 -21.33 -3.62 -7.56
C VAL A 150 -20.53 -4.76 -6.98
N SER A 151 -19.23 -4.59 -6.80
CA SER A 151 -18.39 -5.51 -6.08
C SER A 151 -17.89 -4.87 -4.79
N VAL A 152 -17.84 -5.66 -3.74
CA VAL A 152 -17.29 -5.28 -2.43
C VAL A 152 -16.17 -6.24 -2.08
N GLY A 153 -15.22 -5.78 -1.28
CA GLY A 153 -14.18 -6.65 -0.76
C GLY A 153 -13.63 -6.13 0.55
N PHE A 154 -13.08 -7.04 1.33
CA PHE A 154 -12.35 -6.73 2.55
C PHE A 154 -11.06 -7.55 2.62
N THR A 155 -10.09 -7.02 3.34
CA THR A 155 -8.81 -7.68 3.63
C THR A 155 -8.48 -7.49 5.10
N LEU A 156 -8.12 -8.58 5.78
CA LEU A 156 -7.45 -8.55 7.07
C LEU A 156 -5.95 -8.70 6.83
N ARG A 157 -5.15 -7.78 7.36
CA ARG A 157 -3.71 -7.71 7.12
C ARG A 157 -2.94 -7.81 8.44
N ALA A 158 -2.04 -8.77 8.56
CA ALA A 158 -1.01 -8.79 9.58
C ALA A 158 0.23 -8.08 9.03
N VAL A 159 0.86 -7.25 9.84
CA VAL A 159 2.01 -6.41 9.49
C VAL A 159 3.09 -6.66 10.52
N SER A 160 4.33 -6.82 10.06
CA SER A 160 5.48 -7.05 10.92
C SER A 160 6.69 -6.32 10.37
N GLU A 161 7.39 -5.62 11.25
CA GLU A 161 8.69 -5.00 11.00
C GLU A 161 9.69 -5.61 11.97
N SER A 162 10.86 -6.04 11.48
CA SER A 162 11.87 -6.67 12.33
C SER A 162 13.31 -6.34 11.91
N THR A 163 14.18 -6.29 12.91
CA THR A 163 15.64 -6.36 12.78
C THR A 163 16.15 -7.59 13.53
N THR A 164 17.47 -7.71 13.73
CA THR A 164 18.08 -8.80 14.51
C THR A 164 17.53 -8.90 15.94
N ASP A 165 17.21 -7.76 16.56
CA ASP A 165 16.96 -7.60 18.00
C ASP A 165 15.71 -6.77 18.34
N LEU A 166 15.01 -6.24 17.33
CA LEU A 166 13.77 -5.48 17.48
C LEU A 166 12.67 -6.05 16.58
N SER A 167 11.43 -5.99 17.05
CA SER A 167 10.26 -6.29 16.25
C SER A 167 9.06 -5.43 16.63
N ALA A 168 8.21 -5.15 15.66
CA ALA A 168 6.91 -4.52 15.84
C ALA A 168 5.87 -5.28 15.01
N GLN A 169 4.68 -5.48 15.55
CA GLN A 169 3.58 -6.19 14.88
C GLN A 169 2.28 -5.41 15.00
N GLY A 170 1.44 -5.49 13.97
CA GLY A 170 0.16 -4.81 13.93
C GLY A 170 -0.84 -5.52 13.02
N PHE A 171 -2.11 -5.13 13.16
CA PHE A 171 -3.18 -5.62 12.29
C PHE A 171 -3.89 -4.44 11.63
N ALA A 172 -4.30 -4.63 10.38
CA ALA A 172 -5.07 -3.65 9.62
C ALA A 172 -6.23 -4.30 8.87
N VAL A 173 -7.21 -3.47 8.55
CA VAL A 173 -8.34 -3.81 7.69
C VAL A 173 -8.29 -2.91 6.46
N ASP A 174 -8.45 -3.53 5.30
CA ASP A 174 -8.77 -2.84 4.05
C ASP A 174 -10.22 -3.17 3.66
N ALA A 175 -10.95 -2.19 3.16
CA ALA A 175 -12.28 -2.37 2.61
C ALA A 175 -12.40 -1.61 1.29
N GLY A 176 -13.21 -2.13 0.38
CA GLY A 176 -13.36 -1.52 -0.92
C GLY A 176 -14.67 -1.83 -1.60
N VAL A 177 -15.06 -0.93 -2.49
CA VAL A 177 -16.20 -1.04 -3.38
C VAL A 177 -15.76 -0.66 -4.78
N GLN A 178 -16.24 -1.37 -5.79
CA GLN A 178 -16.18 -0.96 -7.19
C GLN A 178 -17.57 -1.08 -7.81
N TYR A 179 -17.92 -0.12 -8.64
CA TYR A 179 -19.16 -0.09 -9.40
C TYR A 179 -18.82 0.01 -10.89
N VAL A 180 -19.47 -0.83 -11.70
CA VAL A 180 -19.30 -0.86 -13.17
C VAL A 180 -20.63 -0.60 -13.84
N THR A 181 -20.65 0.33 -14.77
CA THR A 181 -21.88 0.69 -15.49
C THR A 181 -21.58 1.19 -16.90
N GLY A 182 -22.66 1.47 -17.63
CA GLY A 182 -22.66 1.91 -19.02
C GLY A 182 -22.95 0.76 -20.01
N PRO A 183 -23.29 1.10 -21.27
CA PRO A 183 -23.79 0.13 -22.25
C PRO A 183 -22.83 -1.03 -22.54
N LYS A 184 -21.54 -0.81 -22.27
CA LYS A 184 -20.45 -1.76 -22.52
C LYS A 184 -19.56 -1.94 -21.30
N ASP A 185 -20.05 -1.66 -20.09
CA ASP A 185 -19.24 -1.68 -18.86
C ASP A 185 -18.02 -0.74 -18.93
N ASN A 186 -18.26 0.40 -19.59
CA ASN A 186 -17.24 1.38 -19.96
C ASN A 186 -16.95 2.36 -18.83
N PHE A 187 -17.90 2.68 -17.95
CA PHE A 187 -17.64 3.54 -16.79
C PHE A 187 -17.41 2.69 -15.54
N LYS A 188 -16.38 3.06 -14.76
CA LYS A 188 -16.06 2.41 -13.49
C LYS A 188 -15.83 3.47 -12.43
N PHE A 189 -16.33 3.21 -11.23
CA PHE A 189 -16.09 4.00 -10.05
C PHE A 189 -15.63 3.08 -8.92
N GLY A 190 -14.73 3.54 -8.06
CA GLY A 190 -14.29 2.74 -6.93
C GLY A 190 -13.84 3.57 -5.75
N ILE A 191 -14.09 3.05 -4.57
CA ILE A 191 -13.64 3.61 -3.30
C ILE A 191 -12.91 2.50 -2.55
N SER A 192 -11.79 2.81 -1.92
CA SER A 192 -11.15 1.92 -0.97
C SER A 192 -10.65 2.67 0.25
N LEU A 193 -10.80 2.06 1.41
CA LEU A 193 -10.20 2.49 2.66
C LEU A 193 -9.19 1.43 3.07
N ARG A 194 -7.95 1.84 3.33
CA ARG A 194 -6.83 0.93 3.51
C ARG A 194 -6.05 1.25 4.78
N ASN A 195 -5.41 0.22 5.31
CA ASN A 195 -4.49 0.26 6.44
C ASN A 195 -5.12 0.82 7.73
N VAL A 196 -6.44 0.65 7.92
CA VAL A 196 -7.12 1.06 9.15
C VAL A 196 -6.86 -0.01 10.19
N GLY A 197 -6.07 0.30 11.21
CA GLY A 197 -5.54 -0.73 12.09
C GLY A 197 -4.99 -0.22 13.41
N THR A 198 -4.42 -1.15 14.17
CA THR A 198 -3.83 -0.88 15.48
C THR A 198 -2.49 -0.16 15.34
N PRO A 199 -2.14 0.75 16.26
CA PRO A 199 -0.77 1.25 16.33
C PRO A 199 0.21 0.11 16.62
N MET A 200 1.43 0.27 16.14
CA MET A 200 2.55 -0.64 16.33
C MET A 200 3.55 -0.04 17.32
N ARG A 201 4.36 -0.89 17.95
CA ARG A 201 5.43 -0.47 18.88
C ARG A 201 6.57 -1.46 18.80
N PHE A 202 7.80 -0.96 18.68
CA PHE A 202 8.97 -1.81 18.76
C PHE A 202 9.17 -2.37 20.17
N GLY A 203 9.55 -3.63 20.22
CA GLY A 203 10.01 -4.33 21.41
C GLY A 203 11.11 -5.31 21.05
N GLY A 204 11.88 -5.75 22.04
CA GLY A 204 12.99 -6.67 21.86
C GLY A 204 14.21 -6.26 22.67
N GLU A 205 15.24 -7.10 22.63
CA GLU A 205 16.47 -6.92 23.40
C GLU A 205 17.26 -5.68 22.96
N GLY A 206 17.09 -5.22 21.72
CA GLY A 206 17.73 -4.00 21.22
C GLY A 206 17.32 -2.71 21.96
N LEU A 207 16.26 -2.76 22.77
CA LEU A 207 15.86 -1.66 23.66
C LEU A 207 16.45 -1.77 25.08
N SER A 208 17.08 -2.90 25.41
CA SER A 208 17.67 -3.15 26.72
C SER A 208 19.15 -2.78 26.71
N PHE A 209 19.60 -2.05 27.71
CA PHE A 209 21.01 -1.73 27.89
C PHE A 209 21.41 -1.85 29.35
N ARG A 210 22.68 -2.18 29.59
CA ARG A 210 23.23 -2.21 30.95
C ARG A 210 23.73 -0.82 31.33
N GLY A 211 23.35 -0.36 32.52
CA GLY A 211 23.83 0.88 33.10
C GLY A 211 24.09 0.72 34.59
N GLN A 212 24.83 1.64 35.19
CA GLN A 212 25.08 1.62 36.63
C GLN A 212 23.81 1.98 37.42
N ASN A 213 23.74 1.50 38.66
CA ASN A 213 22.69 1.88 39.59
C ASN A 213 22.74 3.38 39.93
N PRO A 214 21.58 4.06 40.01
CA PRO A 214 21.51 5.51 40.14
C PRO A 214 21.97 6.02 41.51
N ASP A 215 21.94 5.16 42.53
CA ASP A 215 22.21 5.54 43.93
C ASP A 215 23.71 5.70 44.24
N GLY A 216 24.61 5.13 43.42
CA GLY A 216 26.07 5.34 43.49
C GLY A 216 26.78 4.85 44.76
N VAL A 217 26.07 4.34 45.78
CA VAL A 217 26.65 3.89 47.06
C VAL A 217 27.40 2.56 46.92
N ILE A 218 26.91 1.66 46.07
CA ILE A 218 27.54 0.37 45.70
C ILE A 218 27.41 0.25 44.19
N SER A 219 28.52 0.09 43.47
CA SER A 219 28.49 -0.03 42.01
C SER A 219 28.07 -1.43 41.57
N TYR A 220 26.91 -1.54 40.91
CA TYR A 220 26.49 -2.74 40.20
C TYR A 220 25.69 -2.38 38.95
N ASP A 221 25.65 -3.30 37.99
CA ASP A 221 24.94 -3.11 36.72
C ASP A 221 23.45 -3.46 36.87
N LEU A 222 22.59 -2.59 36.34
CA LEU A 222 21.16 -2.81 36.13
C LEU A 222 20.87 -2.90 34.64
N SER A 223 19.88 -3.74 34.27
CA SER A 223 19.30 -3.70 32.93
C SER A 223 18.22 -2.63 32.90
N TYR A 224 18.35 -1.70 31.96
CA TYR A 224 17.36 -0.67 31.69
C TYR A 224 16.71 -0.96 30.34
N ASP A 225 15.38 -0.91 30.30
CA ASP A 225 14.62 -1.04 29.06
C ASP A 225 14.12 0.33 28.60
N GLN A 226 14.46 0.70 27.37
CA GLN A 226 13.89 1.88 26.72
C GLN A 226 12.48 1.56 26.23
N ARG A 227 11.49 2.33 26.68
CA ARG A 227 10.12 2.19 26.20
C ARG A 227 9.95 2.91 24.87
N ALA A 228 9.92 2.16 23.77
CA ALA A 228 9.63 2.71 22.45
C ALA A 228 8.24 3.36 22.39
N ALA A 229 8.14 4.46 21.64
CA ALA A 229 6.88 5.10 21.33
C ALA A 229 6.04 4.22 20.37
N THR A 230 4.72 4.37 20.44
CA THR A 230 3.81 3.78 19.46
C THR A 230 3.78 4.64 18.20
N PHE A 231 3.65 4.00 17.05
CA PHE A 231 3.41 4.66 15.77
C PHE A 231 2.16 4.08 15.10
N GLU A 232 1.48 4.88 14.29
CA GLU A 232 0.25 4.48 13.61
C GLU A 232 0.51 3.99 12.20
N LEU A 233 -0.42 3.16 11.70
CA LEU A 233 -0.39 2.70 10.31
C LEU A 233 -0.89 3.81 9.37
N PRO A 234 -0.32 3.92 8.16
CA PRO A 234 -0.65 4.99 7.23
C PRO A 234 -1.99 4.68 6.56
N SER A 235 -3.08 5.13 7.19
CA SER A 235 -4.45 4.97 6.69
C SER A 235 -4.69 5.81 5.43
N VAL A 236 -5.27 5.18 4.40
CA VAL A 236 -5.46 5.78 3.08
C VAL A 236 -6.89 5.60 2.58
N LEU A 237 -7.52 6.70 2.17
CA LEU A 237 -8.78 6.70 1.42
C LEU A 237 -8.48 6.93 -0.07
N ASN A 238 -8.91 6.02 -0.94
CA ASN A 238 -8.82 6.18 -2.38
C ASN A 238 -10.21 6.31 -3.00
N ILE A 239 -10.37 7.23 -3.93
CA ILE A 239 -11.57 7.44 -4.72
C ILE A 239 -11.13 7.56 -6.17
N GLY A 240 -11.59 6.64 -7.02
CA GLY A 240 -11.20 6.60 -8.42
C GLY A 240 -12.40 6.54 -9.36
N ALA A 241 -12.21 7.05 -10.57
CA ALA A 241 -13.12 6.86 -11.69
C ALA A 241 -12.32 6.53 -12.95
N SER A 242 -12.86 5.70 -13.83
CA SER A 242 -12.27 5.45 -15.14
C SER A 242 -13.32 5.20 -16.22
N TYR A 243 -12.93 5.48 -17.46
CA TYR A 243 -13.77 5.29 -18.64
C TYR A 243 -13.00 4.60 -19.76
N ASP A 244 -13.59 3.54 -20.31
CA ASP A 244 -13.05 2.79 -21.44
C ASP A 244 -13.60 3.29 -22.78
N PHE A 245 -12.71 3.83 -23.61
CA PHE A 245 -12.96 4.09 -25.02
C PHE A 245 -12.58 2.85 -25.84
N ARG A 246 -13.58 2.09 -26.28
CA ARG A 246 -13.37 0.94 -27.17
C ARG A 246 -13.32 1.42 -28.62
N VAL A 247 -12.12 1.48 -29.18
CA VAL A 247 -11.89 1.88 -30.57
C VAL A 247 -12.36 0.78 -31.52
N ASN A 248 -12.10 -0.49 -31.16
CA ASN A 248 -12.60 -1.67 -31.86
C ASN A 248 -12.67 -2.86 -30.88
N ALA A 249 -12.83 -4.08 -31.40
CA ALA A 249 -12.95 -5.30 -30.57
C ALA A 249 -11.65 -5.68 -29.84
N ARG A 250 -10.49 -5.17 -30.27
CA ARG A 250 -9.16 -5.51 -29.72
C ARG A 250 -8.48 -4.36 -28.99
N ASN A 251 -8.80 -3.12 -29.34
CA ASN A 251 -8.12 -1.92 -28.84
C ASN A 251 -9.04 -1.15 -27.88
N ARG A 252 -8.55 -0.94 -26.66
CA ARG A 252 -9.19 -0.15 -25.61
C ARG A 252 -8.22 0.90 -25.10
N LEU A 253 -8.66 2.15 -25.10
CA LEU A 253 -8.01 3.23 -24.37
C LEU A 253 -8.83 3.52 -23.11
N THR A 254 -8.23 3.39 -21.94
CA THR A 254 -8.88 3.70 -20.67
C THR A 254 -8.29 4.99 -20.11
N VAL A 255 -9.15 5.96 -19.83
CA VAL A 255 -8.81 7.18 -19.08
C VAL A 255 -9.19 6.96 -17.63
N LEU A 256 -8.32 7.34 -16.69
CA LEU A 256 -8.58 7.20 -15.26
C LEU A 256 -8.17 8.46 -14.49
N GLY A 257 -8.87 8.69 -13.39
CA GLY A 257 -8.54 9.70 -12.38
C GLY A 257 -8.67 9.09 -10.99
N ASN A 258 -7.82 9.52 -10.07
CA ASN A 258 -7.80 9.01 -8.71
C ASN A 258 -7.42 10.11 -7.72
N PHE A 259 -8.17 10.17 -6.63
CA PHE A 259 -7.88 10.93 -5.44
C PHE A 259 -7.47 9.97 -4.33
N THR A 260 -6.38 10.27 -3.64
CA THR A 260 -5.84 9.52 -2.53
C THR A 260 -5.64 10.47 -1.36
N SER A 261 -6.45 10.34 -0.32
CA SER A 261 -6.20 11.02 0.95
C SER A 261 -5.39 10.14 1.87
N ASN A 262 -4.34 10.71 2.47
CA ASN A 262 -3.41 10.01 3.34
C ASN A 262 -3.38 10.70 4.71
N SER A 263 -3.56 9.93 5.77
CA SER A 263 -3.64 10.46 7.14
C SER A 263 -2.32 11.06 7.65
N PHE A 264 -1.18 10.73 7.02
CA PHE A 264 0.18 11.09 7.45
C PHE A 264 1.03 11.69 6.32
N SER A 265 0.43 12.08 5.21
CA SER A 265 1.10 12.80 4.14
C SER A 265 0.12 13.74 3.43
N ARG A 266 0.55 14.33 2.31
CA ARG A 266 -0.32 15.17 1.50
C ARG A 266 -1.30 14.32 0.70
N ASP A 267 -2.49 14.85 0.50
CA ASP A 267 -3.43 14.24 -0.43
C ASP A 267 -2.87 14.32 -1.85
N ALA A 268 -3.12 13.30 -2.65
CA ALA A 268 -2.70 13.21 -4.04
C ALA A 268 -3.93 13.14 -4.95
N ILE A 269 -3.88 13.88 -6.05
CA ILE A 269 -4.81 13.74 -7.16
C ILE A 269 -4.00 13.48 -8.42
N GLY A 270 -4.43 12.53 -9.24
CA GLY A 270 -3.73 12.19 -10.46
C GLY A 270 -4.65 11.57 -11.49
N GLY A 271 -4.15 11.48 -12.72
CA GLY A 271 -4.83 10.84 -13.83
C GLY A 271 -3.85 10.06 -14.69
N GLY A 272 -4.38 9.12 -15.46
CA GLY A 272 -3.57 8.25 -16.30
C GLY A 272 -4.31 7.73 -17.52
N LEU A 273 -3.55 7.12 -18.42
CA LEU A 273 -4.05 6.46 -19.61
C LEU A 273 -3.51 5.03 -19.63
N GLU A 274 -4.37 4.05 -19.85
CA GLU A 274 -4.00 2.66 -20.14
C GLU A 274 -4.43 2.34 -21.57
N TYR A 275 -3.52 1.78 -22.37
CA TYR A 275 -3.85 1.22 -23.68
C TYR A 275 -3.68 -0.30 -23.63
N ALA A 276 -4.71 -1.03 -24.07
CA ALA A 276 -4.74 -2.49 -24.10
C ALA A 276 -5.37 -3.03 -25.38
#